data_AF-A0A9X6ACC4-F1
#
_entry.id   AF-A0A9X6ACC4-F1
#
_cell.length_a   1.000
_cell.length_b   1.000
_cell.length_c   1.000
_cell.angle_alpha   90.00
_cell.angle_beta   90.00
_cell.angle_gamma   90.00
#
_symmetry.space_group_name_H-M   'P 1'
#
loop_
_entity.id
_entity.type
_entity.pdbx_description
1 polymer ?
#
loop_
_entity_poly.entity_id
_entity_poly.type
_entity_poly.pdbx_seq_one_letter_code
_entity_poly.pdbx_strand_id
1 'polypeptide(L)'
;MSRRRISAVLIALALASATPVLLPAAGASAAACSSYPSWVAGRSYVTGDVVRYTDGKTYIAEHDNPGYDPTISTWYWDPYACDGGSTPPSDGFVVSEAQFNQMFPNRSSFYTYSGLRAAMSAYPAFANTGSDTVK
;
A
#
# COMPACT_ATOMS: atom_id res chain seq x y z
N MET A 1 -61.73 50.46 29.43
CA MET A 1 -60.81 51.42 30.08
C MET A 1 -59.49 50.71 30.38
N SER A 2 -58.37 51.25 29.88
CA SER A 2 -56.99 51.15 30.42
C SER A 2 -56.33 49.75 30.50
N ARG A 3 -55.05 49.47 30.16
CA ARG A 3 -53.90 50.24 29.64
C ARG A 3 -52.70 49.25 29.55
N ARG A 4 -51.70 49.61 28.72
CA ARG A 4 -50.24 49.25 28.77
C ARG A 4 -49.81 47.94 28.08
N ARG A 5 -48.62 47.78 27.50
CA ARG A 5 -47.52 48.62 26.94
C ARG A 5 -46.48 47.58 26.42
N ILE A 6 -45.89 47.81 25.23
CA ILE A 6 -44.46 47.66 24.88
C ILE A 6 -43.77 46.28 25.09
N SER A 7 -43.27 45.66 24.00
CA SER A 7 -41.85 45.33 23.75
C SER A 7 -41.65 44.10 22.84
N ALA A 8 -40.75 44.28 21.87
CA ALA A 8 -40.28 43.32 20.89
C ALA A 8 -39.31 42.27 21.47
N VAL A 9 -39.21 41.10 20.83
CA VAL A 9 -37.94 40.37 20.68
C VAL A 9 -37.97 39.62 19.33
N LEU A 10 -37.06 39.99 18.44
CA LEU A 10 -36.66 39.26 17.24
C LEU A 10 -35.70 38.14 17.67
N ILE A 11 -35.98 36.89 17.30
CA ILE A 11 -34.97 35.81 17.35
C ILE A 11 -34.84 35.24 15.94
N ALA A 12 -33.75 35.61 15.28
CA ALA A 12 -33.32 35.02 14.02
C ALA A 12 -32.72 33.64 14.30
N LEU A 13 -33.31 32.59 13.72
CA LEU A 13 -32.84 31.22 13.80
C LEU A 13 -31.90 30.95 12.62
N ALA A 14 -30.59 30.89 12.87
CA ALA A 14 -29.60 30.52 11.88
C ALA A 14 -29.61 28.99 11.67
N LEU A 15 -29.94 28.55 10.45
CA LEU A 15 -29.80 27.16 10.01
C LEU A 15 -28.31 26.82 9.81
N ALA A 16 -27.76 25.97 10.66
CA ALA A 16 -26.45 25.37 10.45
C ALA A 16 -26.61 24.11 9.58
N SER A 17 -26.17 24.18 8.33
CA SER A 17 -26.05 23.05 7.41
C SER A 17 -24.78 22.26 7.73
N ALA A 18 -24.93 21.06 8.30
CA ALA A 18 -23.85 20.09 8.42
C ALA A 18 -23.73 19.32 7.10
N THR A 19 -22.70 19.61 6.30
CA THR A 19 -22.33 18.78 5.15
C THR A 19 -21.56 17.55 5.64
N PRO A 20 -21.95 16.33 5.26
CA PRO A 20 -21.14 15.16 5.56
C PRO A 20 -19.87 15.20 4.71
N VAL A 21 -18.71 15.23 5.39
CA VAL A 21 -17.41 14.99 4.75
C VAL A 21 -17.37 13.53 4.32
N LEU A 22 -17.47 13.28 3.03
CA LEU A 22 -17.19 11.97 2.43
C LEU A 22 -15.69 11.70 2.58
N LEU A 23 -15.31 10.89 3.57
CA LEU A 23 -13.97 10.29 3.61
C LEU A 23 -13.88 9.24 2.49
N PRO A 24 -12.76 9.14 1.74
CA PRO A 24 -12.53 8.03 0.82
C PRO A 24 -12.54 6.71 1.58
N ALA A 25 -13.33 5.75 1.10
CA ALA A 25 -13.40 4.42 1.68
C ALA A 25 -12.04 3.70 1.55
N ALA A 26 -11.48 3.22 2.66
CA ALA A 26 -10.32 2.32 2.69
C ALA A 26 -10.67 0.89 2.22
N GLY A 27 -11.48 0.76 1.16
CA GLY A 27 -12.01 -0.50 0.64
C GLY A 27 -11.34 -1.01 -0.64
N ALA A 28 -10.38 -0.27 -1.21
CA ALA A 28 -9.78 -0.63 -2.50
C ALA A 28 -8.71 -1.74 -2.38
N SER A 29 -7.98 -1.81 -1.27
CA SER A 29 -6.78 -2.67 -1.15
C SER A 29 -7.10 -4.15 -0.90
N ALA A 30 -8.10 -4.46 -0.05
CA ALA A 30 -8.48 -5.85 0.23
C ALA A 30 -9.24 -6.50 -0.95
N ALA A 31 -10.03 -5.70 -1.68
CA ALA A 31 -10.73 -6.15 -2.88
C ALA A 31 -9.74 -6.57 -3.98
N ALA A 32 -8.62 -5.85 -4.15
CA ALA A 32 -7.59 -6.19 -5.12
C ALA A 32 -6.94 -7.56 -4.84
N CYS A 33 -6.55 -7.87 -3.60
CA CYS A 33 -5.99 -9.19 -3.26
C CYS A 33 -6.99 -10.33 -3.43
N SER A 34 -8.27 -10.06 -3.18
CA SER A 34 -9.29 -11.12 -3.24
C SER A 34 -9.54 -11.67 -4.65
N SER A 35 -9.13 -10.92 -5.68
CA SER A 35 -9.31 -11.23 -7.11
C SER A 35 -8.33 -12.26 -7.66
N TYR A 36 -7.18 -12.50 -7.01
CA TYR A 36 -6.19 -13.46 -7.47
C TYR A 36 -6.65 -14.91 -7.25
N PRO A 37 -6.29 -15.83 -8.16
CA PRO A 37 -6.65 -17.23 -8.02
C PRO A 37 -6.00 -17.85 -6.78
N SER A 38 -6.68 -18.81 -6.15
CA SER A 38 -6.07 -19.60 -5.09
C SER A 38 -4.92 -20.45 -5.63
N TRP A 39 -3.85 -20.60 -4.84
CA TRP A 39 -2.76 -21.52 -5.14
C TRP A 39 -3.26 -22.97 -5.20
N VAL A 40 -2.65 -23.78 -6.08
CA VAL A 40 -2.98 -25.18 -6.32
C VAL A 40 -1.68 -25.99 -6.27
N ALA A 41 -1.64 -26.99 -5.38
CA ALA A 41 -0.48 -27.86 -5.23
C ALA A 41 -0.13 -28.59 -6.54
N GLY A 42 1.15 -28.56 -6.92
CA GLY A 42 1.65 -29.23 -8.12
C GLY A 42 1.28 -28.58 -9.45
N ARG A 43 0.57 -27.44 -9.45
CA ARG A 43 0.36 -26.64 -10.66
C ARG A 43 1.63 -25.84 -10.95
N SER A 44 2.11 -25.85 -12.19
CA SER A 44 3.21 -24.97 -12.58
C SER A 44 2.76 -23.51 -12.68
N TYR A 45 3.61 -22.59 -12.23
CA TYR A 45 3.43 -21.15 -12.26
C TYR A 45 4.64 -20.52 -12.94
N VAL A 46 4.45 -19.50 -13.77
CA VAL A 46 5.55 -18.76 -14.41
C VAL A 46 5.88 -17.50 -13.62
N THR A 47 7.09 -16.95 -13.81
CA THR A 47 7.45 -15.66 -13.19
C THR A 47 6.38 -14.59 -13.44
N GLY A 48 5.97 -13.91 -12.38
CA GLY A 48 4.92 -12.88 -12.37
C GLY A 48 3.52 -13.38 -12.03
N ASP A 49 3.29 -14.70 -11.99
CA ASP A 49 2.01 -15.25 -11.53
C ASP A 49 1.76 -14.89 -10.07
N VAL A 50 0.56 -14.37 -9.77
CA VAL A 50 0.14 -14.03 -8.41
C VAL A 50 -0.97 -14.97 -7.96
N VAL A 51 -0.83 -15.53 -6.76
CA VAL A 51 -1.79 -16.45 -6.16
C VAL A 51 -2.14 -16.06 -4.73
N ARG A 52 -3.35 -16.41 -4.30
CA ARG A 52 -3.73 -16.39 -2.88
C ARG A 52 -3.43 -17.75 -2.25
N TYR A 53 -2.65 -17.75 -1.18
CA TYR A 53 -2.30 -18.96 -0.45
C TYR A 53 -3.24 -19.19 0.74
N THR A 54 -3.17 -20.38 1.35
CA THR A 54 -4.11 -20.82 2.41
C THR A 54 -3.97 -20.04 3.72
N ASP A 55 -2.87 -19.32 3.92
CA ASP A 55 -2.65 -18.41 5.04
C ASP A 55 -3.38 -17.07 4.88
N GLY A 56 -4.13 -16.89 3.79
CA GLY A 56 -4.88 -15.68 3.47
C GLY A 56 -4.03 -14.57 2.83
N LYS A 57 -2.74 -14.80 2.61
CA LYS A 57 -1.84 -13.86 1.93
C LYS A 57 -1.77 -14.15 0.44
N THR A 58 -1.20 -13.19 -0.28
CA THR A 58 -0.89 -13.30 -1.71
C THR A 58 0.60 -13.39 -1.93
N TYR A 59 0.99 -14.15 -2.95
CA TYR A 59 2.38 -14.41 -3.30
C TYR A 59 2.56 -14.28 -4.81
N ILE A 60 3.71 -13.75 -5.23
CA ILE A 60 4.12 -13.63 -6.64
C ILE A 60 5.27 -14.60 -6.92
N ALA A 61 5.22 -15.29 -8.06
CA ALA A 61 6.31 -16.13 -8.50
C ALA A 61 7.46 -15.27 -9.02
N GLU A 62 8.63 -15.32 -8.40
CA GLU A 62 9.84 -14.64 -8.90
C GLU A 62 10.56 -15.46 -9.97
N HIS A 63 10.42 -16.79 -9.89
CA HIS A 63 11.00 -17.75 -10.82
C HIS A 63 9.94 -18.75 -11.27
N ASP A 64 10.10 -19.34 -12.46
CA ASP A 64 9.27 -20.42 -12.96
C ASP A 64 9.20 -21.56 -11.94
N ASN A 65 8.02 -21.83 -11.42
CA ASN A 65 7.80 -22.71 -10.30
C ASN A 65 7.02 -23.97 -10.73
N PRO A 66 7.54 -25.20 -10.49
CA PRO A 66 6.84 -26.43 -10.84
C PRO A 66 5.67 -26.80 -9.90
N GLY A 67 5.26 -25.91 -9.00
CA GLY A 67 4.13 -26.09 -8.08
C GLY A 67 4.52 -26.27 -6.62
N TYR A 68 5.72 -25.79 -6.24
CA TYR A 68 6.17 -25.73 -4.86
C TYR A 68 5.40 -24.69 -4.05
N ASP A 69 5.38 -24.92 -2.74
CA ASP A 69 4.62 -24.17 -1.77
C ASP A 69 5.17 -22.74 -1.54
N PRO A 70 4.32 -21.69 -1.59
CA PRO A 70 4.68 -20.30 -1.29
C PRO A 70 5.36 -20.03 0.05
N THR A 71 5.10 -20.83 1.07
CA THR A 71 5.64 -20.60 2.42
C THR A 71 6.90 -21.39 2.73
N ILE A 72 7.21 -22.42 1.92
CA ILE A 72 8.38 -23.28 2.10
C ILE A 72 9.48 -22.91 1.11
N SER A 73 9.10 -22.61 -0.14
CA SER A 73 10.04 -22.41 -1.24
C SER A 73 10.18 -20.94 -1.59
N THR A 74 10.71 -20.15 -0.65
CA THR A 74 10.89 -18.69 -0.75
C THR A 74 11.90 -18.25 -1.82
N TRP A 75 12.49 -19.18 -2.57
CA TRP A 75 13.26 -18.86 -3.78
C TRP A 75 12.35 -18.65 -5.00
N TYR A 76 11.21 -19.35 -5.03
CA TYR A 76 10.24 -19.21 -6.13
C TYR A 76 9.17 -18.17 -5.84
N TRP A 77 8.88 -17.90 -4.58
CA TRP A 77 7.74 -17.07 -4.16
C TRP A 77 8.16 -15.96 -3.22
N ASP A 78 7.60 -14.78 -3.45
CA ASP A 78 7.67 -13.64 -2.53
C ASP A 78 6.27 -13.16 -2.13
N PRO A 79 6.10 -12.60 -0.92
CA PRO A 79 4.86 -11.96 -0.51
C PRO A 79 4.48 -10.81 -1.45
N TYR A 80 3.19 -10.72 -1.78
CA TYR A 80 2.67 -9.70 -2.68
C TYR A 80 1.59 -8.86 -1.98
N ALA A 81 1.77 -7.54 -1.93
CA ALA A 81 0.77 -6.60 -1.44
C ALA A 81 -0.08 -6.04 -2.61
N CYS A 82 -1.40 -5.97 -2.42
CA CYS A 82 -2.34 -5.67 -3.52
C CYS A 82 -2.88 -4.24 -3.51
N ASP A 83 -2.28 -3.34 -2.75
CA ASP A 83 -2.62 -1.93 -2.63
C ASP A 83 -2.15 -1.08 -3.82
N GLY A 84 -1.76 -1.70 -4.93
CA GLY A 84 -1.34 -0.99 -6.15
C GLY A 84 0.01 -0.28 -6.02
N GLY A 85 0.70 -0.49 -4.90
CA GLY A 85 2.07 -0.09 -4.65
C GLY A 85 2.70 -1.12 -3.72
N SER A 86 3.93 -1.54 -4.03
CA SER A 86 4.74 -2.45 -3.22
C SER A 86 4.51 -3.95 -3.41
N THR A 87 4.66 -4.43 -4.65
CA THR A 87 5.77 -5.38 -4.83
C THR A 87 7.00 -4.52 -5.00
N PRO A 88 8.10 -4.67 -4.24
CA PRO A 88 9.38 -4.38 -4.87
C PRO A 88 9.46 -5.39 -6.01
N PRO A 89 9.44 -4.97 -7.29
CA PRO A 89 10.02 -5.86 -8.27
C PRO A 89 11.44 -6.14 -7.78
N SER A 90 11.95 -7.32 -8.08
CA SER A 90 13.37 -7.65 -8.06
C SER A 90 14.23 -6.64 -8.88
N ASP A 91 13.60 -5.63 -9.51
CA ASP A 91 14.14 -4.48 -10.25
C ASP A 91 13.86 -3.08 -9.64
N GLY A 92 13.07 -2.96 -8.56
CA GLY A 92 12.64 -1.68 -7.98
C GLY A 92 13.09 -1.50 -6.53
N PHE A 93 13.72 -0.36 -6.22
CA PHE A 93 14.20 -0.06 -4.88
C PHE A 93 13.08 -0.20 -3.83
N VAL A 94 13.37 -0.93 -2.76
CA VAL A 94 12.43 -1.29 -1.68
C VAL A 94 11.79 -0.09 -0.96
N VAL A 95 12.41 1.09 -1.01
CA VAL A 95 11.86 2.32 -0.43
C VAL A 95 11.30 3.19 -1.53
N SER A 96 9.99 3.47 -1.50
CA SER A 96 9.36 4.44 -2.40
C SER A 96 9.75 5.88 -2.07
N GLU A 97 9.57 6.81 -3.01
CA GLU A 97 9.81 8.24 -2.77
C GLU A 97 8.93 8.80 -1.64
N ALA A 98 7.68 8.36 -1.56
CA ALA A 98 6.77 8.76 -0.48
C ALA A 98 7.29 8.31 0.89
N GLN A 99 7.72 7.04 1.00
CA GLN A 99 8.34 6.53 2.23
C GLN A 99 9.64 7.27 2.56
N PHE A 100 10.48 7.55 1.57
CA PHE A 100 11.70 8.34 1.75
C PHE A 100 11.37 9.73 2.32
N ASN A 101 10.37 10.42 1.78
CA ASN A 101 9.94 11.72 2.29
C ASN A 101 9.39 11.65 3.73
N GLN A 102 8.68 10.58 4.07
CA GLN A 102 8.14 10.36 5.41
C GLN A 102 9.23 10.03 6.44
N MET A 103 10.24 9.25 6.06
CA MET A 103 11.39 8.91 6.90
C MET A 103 12.31 10.10 7.12
N PHE A 104 12.44 10.96 6.11
CA PHE A 104 13.34 12.12 6.11
C PHE A 104 12.59 13.45 5.89
N PRO A 105 11.70 13.85 6.84
CA PRO A 105 10.84 15.01 6.67
C PRO A 105 11.59 16.34 6.76
N ASN A 106 12.71 16.40 7.52
CA ASN A 106 13.50 17.61 7.75
C ASN A 106 14.90 17.53 7.09
N ARG A 107 15.02 16.83 5.96
CA ARG A 107 16.31 16.67 5.28
C ARG A 107 16.75 17.95 4.58
N SER A 108 18.07 18.10 4.42
CA SER A 108 18.63 19.07 3.50
C SER A 108 18.22 18.74 2.06
N SER A 109 17.98 19.78 1.25
CA SER A 109 17.65 19.63 -0.18
C SER A 109 18.73 18.92 -0.99
N PHE A 110 19.96 18.83 -0.46
CA PHE A 110 21.05 18.06 -1.05
C PHE A 110 20.77 16.54 -1.08
N TYR A 111 20.00 16.01 -0.12
CA TYR A 111 19.69 14.59 -0.04
C TYR A 111 18.36 14.29 -0.74
N THR A 112 18.44 13.91 -2.01
CA THR A 112 17.29 13.61 -2.85
C THR A 112 17.06 12.11 -3.02
N TYR A 113 15.80 11.73 -3.22
CA TYR A 113 15.45 10.35 -3.56
C TYR A 113 16.07 9.92 -4.88
N SER A 114 16.13 10.82 -5.87
CA SER A 114 16.81 10.59 -7.15
C SER A 114 18.30 10.29 -6.98
N GLY A 115 18.99 10.98 -6.07
CA GLY A 115 20.41 10.76 -5.76
C GLY A 115 20.65 9.39 -5.13
N LEU A 116 19.79 9.00 -4.18
CA LEU A 116 19.81 7.65 -3.59
C LEU A 116 19.60 6.58 -4.68
N ARG A 117 18.58 6.74 -5.53
CA ARG A 117 18.27 5.83 -6.64
C ARG A 117 19.41 5.67 -7.64
N ALA A 118 20.11 6.76 -7.94
CA ALA A 118 21.29 6.73 -8.81
C ALA A 118 22.46 5.99 -8.14
N ALA A 119 22.71 6.24 -6.86
CA ALA A 119 23.80 5.61 -6.10
C ALA A 119 23.63 4.09 -5.96
N MET A 120 22.41 3.59 -5.94
CA MET A 120 22.15 2.14 -5.89
C MET A 120 22.71 1.36 -7.07
N SER A 121 22.89 1.99 -8.23
CA SER A 121 23.52 1.33 -9.39
C SER A 121 24.97 0.88 -9.11
N ALA A 122 25.66 1.54 -8.18
CA ALA A 122 27.01 1.16 -7.77
C ALA A 122 27.06 -0.07 -6.86
N TYR A 123 25.94 -0.44 -6.23
CA TYR A 123 25.84 -1.55 -5.28
C TYR A 123 24.60 -2.41 -5.59
N PRO A 124 24.64 -3.21 -6.66
CA PRO A 124 23.47 -3.94 -7.16
C PRO A 124 22.90 -4.96 -6.17
N ALA A 125 23.70 -5.47 -5.23
CA ALA A 125 23.25 -6.41 -4.19
C ALA A 125 22.52 -5.72 -3.03
N PHE A 126 22.70 -4.40 -2.84
CA PHE A 126 22.12 -3.66 -1.72
C PHE A 126 20.60 -3.59 -1.87
N ALA A 127 19.89 -4.04 -0.83
CA ALA A 127 18.43 -4.17 -0.80
C ALA A 127 17.81 -5.13 -1.85
N ASN A 128 18.63 -5.89 -2.60
CA ASN A 128 18.18 -6.82 -3.63
C ASN A 128 18.56 -8.30 -3.34
N THR A 129 19.18 -8.59 -2.19
CA THR A 129 19.64 -9.94 -1.84
C THR A 129 18.89 -10.50 -0.63
N GLY A 130 18.25 -11.66 -0.76
CA GLY A 130 17.46 -12.30 0.31
C GLY A 130 15.95 -12.00 0.21
N SER A 131 15.13 -12.67 1.03
CA SER A 131 13.70 -12.37 1.11
C SER A 131 13.46 -11.08 1.91
N ASP A 132 12.33 -10.40 1.73
CA ASP A 132 11.97 -9.18 2.49
C ASP A 132 11.87 -9.41 4.02
N THR A 133 11.81 -10.67 4.44
CA THR A 133 11.83 -11.10 5.85
C THR A 133 13.23 -11.38 6.40
N VAL A 134 14.25 -11.43 5.53
CA VAL A 134 15.65 -11.78 5.87
C VAL A 134 16.64 -10.69 5.40
N LYS A 135 16.22 -9.74 4.56
CA LYS A 135 16.96 -8.53 4.15
C LYS A 135 17.20 -7.54 5.28
#